data_AF-A0A1G7H5K0-F1
#
_entry.id   AF-A0A1G7H5K0-F1
#
_cell.length_a   1.000
_cell.length_b   1.000
_cell.length_c   1.000
_cell.angle_alpha   90.00
_cell.angle_beta   90.00
_cell.angle_gamma   90.00
#
_symmetry.space_group_name_H-M   'P 1'
#
loop_
_entity.id
_entity.type
_entity.pdbx_description
1 polymer ?
#
loop_
_entity_poly.entity_id
_entity_poly.type
_entity_poly.pdbx_seq_one_letter_code
_entity_poly.pdbx_strand_id
1 'polypeptide(L)'
;MNKLILLILGSCLMSCATSSVSPILRKNSEVSLKIDQFKPSQEKLSIENKAITLLNQLFNSDESNKNMVLIINNDSDCDFTMNIAGAKNYSLPVGSRKAESIILEQGDYELTSEVCNGAYKTKKTFAENTQLNIKYTFVKNEPKPVEPVIQ
;
A
#
# COMPACT_ATOMS: atom_id res chain seq x y z
N MET A 1 -36.10 -51.44 20.50
CA MET A 1 -36.56 -52.13 19.28
C MET A 1 -36.39 -51.14 18.13
N ASN A 2 -35.30 -51.19 17.37
CA ASN A 2 -35.16 -51.91 16.09
C ASN A 2 -36.27 -51.47 15.10
N LYS A 3 -36.03 -50.84 13.93
CA LYS A 3 -35.20 -51.24 12.77
C LYS A 3 -35.07 -50.01 11.83
N LEU A 4 -33.89 -49.68 11.31
CA LEU A 4 -33.36 -50.05 9.99
C LEU A 4 -34.25 -49.66 8.80
N ILE A 5 -33.93 -48.54 8.12
CA ILE A 5 -34.07 -48.41 6.66
C ILE A 5 -32.82 -47.70 6.12
N LEU A 6 -32.17 -48.40 5.20
CA LEU A 6 -30.90 -48.07 4.55
C LEU A 6 -31.19 -47.59 3.11
N LEU A 7 -30.24 -46.80 2.56
CA LEU A 7 -29.91 -46.58 1.14
C LEU A 7 -30.67 -45.49 0.37
N ILE A 8 -29.95 -44.40 0.06
CA ILE A 8 -29.78 -43.99 -1.34
C ILE A 8 -28.32 -43.58 -1.57
N LEU A 9 -27.70 -44.26 -2.53
CA LEU A 9 -26.38 -44.00 -3.07
C LEU A 9 -26.33 -42.63 -3.76
N GLY A 10 -25.28 -41.86 -3.48
CA GLY A 10 -24.91 -40.67 -4.23
C GLY A 10 -23.39 -40.51 -4.21
N SER A 11 -22.73 -41.27 -5.08
CA SER A 11 -21.29 -41.28 -5.31
C SER A 11 -20.79 -39.93 -5.83
N CYS A 12 -19.96 -39.22 -5.05
CA CYS A 12 -19.03 -38.24 -5.57
C CYS A 12 -17.61 -38.76 -5.29
N LEU A 13 -17.08 -39.53 -6.24
CA LEU A 13 -15.67 -39.91 -6.27
C LEU A 13 -14.88 -38.71 -6.77
N MET A 14 -14.35 -37.92 -5.85
CA MET A 14 -13.17 -37.09 -6.10
C MET A 14 -12.06 -37.64 -5.24
N SER A 15 -11.21 -38.47 -5.86
CA SER A 15 -10.07 -39.11 -5.25
C SER A 15 -9.07 -38.06 -4.75
N CYS A 16 -8.95 -37.89 -3.44
CA CYS A 16 -7.71 -37.38 -2.87
C CYS A 16 -6.69 -38.52 -2.93
N ALA A 17 -5.77 -38.47 -3.89
CA ALA A 17 -4.61 -39.36 -3.91
C ALA A 17 -3.69 -38.97 -2.76
N THR A 18 -3.77 -39.68 -1.63
CA THR A 18 -2.73 -39.65 -0.60
C THR A 18 -1.57 -40.52 -1.07
N SER A 19 -0.54 -39.92 -1.65
CA SER A 19 0.72 -40.62 -1.90
C SER A 19 1.46 -40.78 -0.57
N SER A 20 1.29 -41.92 0.09
CA SER A 20 2.17 -42.37 1.17
C SER A 20 3.54 -42.71 0.57
N VAL A 21 4.47 -41.78 0.63
CA VAL A 21 5.88 -42.06 0.31
C VAL A 21 6.53 -42.60 1.57
N SER A 22 6.79 -43.91 1.60
CA SER A 22 7.69 -44.52 2.59
C SER A 22 9.13 -44.04 2.34
N PRO A 23 9.94 -43.74 3.37
CA PRO A 23 11.31 -43.34 3.16
C PRO A 23 12.15 -44.54 2.69
N ILE A 24 12.64 -44.47 1.46
CA ILE A 24 13.73 -45.34 0.99
C ILE A 24 15.02 -44.74 1.52
N LEU A 25 15.60 -45.38 2.54
CA LEU A 25 16.97 -45.16 2.97
C LEU A 25 17.91 -45.69 1.88
N ARG A 26 18.27 -44.82 0.93
CA ARG A 26 19.39 -45.05 0.00
C ARG A 26 20.63 -44.35 0.55
N LYS A 27 21.57 -45.16 1.02
CA LYS A 27 22.94 -44.72 1.32
C LYS A 27 23.63 -44.26 0.03
N ASN A 28 24.28 -43.10 0.15
CA ASN A 28 25.45 -42.64 -0.60
C ASN A 28 25.20 -42.14 -2.03
N SER A 29 24.84 -40.87 -2.13
CA SER A 29 25.38 -39.95 -3.13
C SER A 29 25.34 -38.57 -2.50
N GLU A 30 26.51 -38.00 -2.18
CA GLU A 30 26.62 -36.59 -1.82
C GLU A 30 26.27 -35.76 -3.06
N VAL A 31 24.98 -35.55 -3.28
CA VAL A 31 24.51 -34.46 -4.12
C VAL A 31 24.72 -33.22 -3.28
N SER A 32 25.90 -32.59 -3.45
CA SER A 32 26.11 -31.21 -3.04
C SER A 32 25.10 -30.36 -3.82
N LEU A 33 23.93 -30.14 -3.22
CA LEU A 33 23.05 -29.05 -3.59
C LEU A 33 23.85 -27.78 -3.34
N LYS A 34 24.53 -27.30 -4.40
CA LYS A 34 24.90 -25.89 -4.49
C LYS A 34 23.57 -25.14 -4.39
N ILE A 35 23.26 -24.68 -3.19
CA ILE A 35 22.39 -23.52 -3.00
C ILE A 35 23.17 -22.41 -3.69
N ASP A 36 22.98 -22.28 -5.00
CA ASP A 36 23.38 -21.09 -5.72
C ASP A 36 22.75 -19.95 -4.94
N GLN A 37 23.63 -19.18 -4.30
CA GLN A 37 23.25 -18.10 -3.41
C GLN A 37 22.47 -17.09 -4.25
N PHE A 38 21.15 -17.19 -4.22
CA PHE A 38 20.28 -16.13 -4.70
C PHE A 38 20.53 -14.94 -3.78
N LYS A 39 21.53 -14.12 -4.12
CA LYS A 39 21.78 -12.84 -3.47
C LYS A 39 20.76 -11.87 -4.08
N PRO A 40 19.67 -11.52 -3.38
CA PRO A 40 18.72 -10.55 -3.90
C PRO A 40 19.47 -9.25 -4.24
N SER A 41 19.05 -8.60 -5.34
CA SER A 41 19.59 -7.29 -5.70
C SER A 41 19.39 -6.31 -4.53
N GLN A 42 20.31 -5.35 -4.37
CA GLN A 42 20.22 -4.34 -3.30
C GLN A 42 18.89 -3.57 -3.37
N GLU A 43 18.36 -3.37 -4.58
CA GLU A 43 17.06 -2.77 -4.83
C GLU A 43 15.91 -3.63 -4.27
N LYS A 44 15.94 -4.95 -4.52
CA LYS A 44 14.93 -5.88 -3.98
C LYS A 44 14.94 -5.88 -2.44
N LEU A 45 16.12 -5.93 -1.83
CA LEU A 45 16.28 -5.83 -0.37
C LEU A 45 15.75 -4.49 0.19
N SER A 46 15.99 -3.38 -0.51
CA SER A 46 15.50 -2.05 -0.11
C SER A 46 13.97 -1.97 -0.15
N ILE A 47 13.35 -2.49 -1.21
CA ILE A 47 11.88 -2.54 -1.34
C ILE A 47 11.27 -3.42 -0.25
N GLU A 48 11.81 -4.61 -0.02
CA GLU A 48 11.35 -5.52 1.02
C GLU A 48 11.45 -4.86 2.42
N ASN A 49 12.57 -4.20 2.72
CA ASN A 49 12.74 -3.50 3.99
C ASN A 49 11.76 -2.34 4.19
N LYS A 50 11.49 -1.56 3.13
CA LYS A 50 10.47 -0.51 3.16
C LYS A 50 9.08 -1.09 3.42
N ALA A 51 8.72 -2.17 2.74
CA ALA A 51 7.43 -2.84 2.92
C ALA A 51 7.25 -3.38 4.34
N ILE A 52 8.27 -4.05 4.89
CA ILE A 52 8.25 -4.57 6.27
C ILE A 52 8.09 -3.42 7.26
N THR A 53 8.85 -2.34 7.08
CA THR A 53 8.76 -1.17 7.97
C THR A 53 7.36 -0.56 7.94
N LEU A 54 6.78 -0.39 6.74
CA LEU A 54 5.44 0.14 6.57
C LEU A 54 4.38 -0.75 7.24
N LEU A 55 4.42 -2.06 7.00
CA LEU A 55 3.47 -3.02 7.58
C LEU A 55 3.59 -3.04 9.11
N ASN A 56 4.81 -3.04 9.64
CA ASN A 56 5.05 -3.00 11.08
C ASN A 56 4.51 -1.71 11.71
N GLN A 57 4.54 -0.57 11.00
CA GLN A 57 3.91 0.66 11.49
C GLN A 57 2.38 0.64 11.35
N LEU A 58 1.85 0.11 10.25
CA LEU A 58 0.40 0.02 10.03
C LEU A 58 -0.31 -0.83 11.09
N PHE A 59 0.31 -1.93 11.51
CA PHE A 59 -0.24 -2.86 12.50
C PHE A 59 0.38 -2.71 13.89
N ASN A 60 1.05 -1.59 14.16
CA ASN A 60 1.59 -1.32 15.47
C ASN A 60 0.46 -1.01 16.47
N SER A 61 0.42 -1.72 17.59
CA SER A 61 -0.58 -1.54 18.66
C SER A 61 -0.02 -0.88 19.92
N ASP A 62 1.23 -0.42 19.91
CA ASP A 62 1.87 0.23 21.04
C ASP A 62 1.38 1.68 21.17
N GLU A 63 0.67 2.00 22.25
CA GLU A 63 0.13 3.34 22.52
C GLU A 63 1.21 4.42 22.68
N SER A 64 2.45 4.01 22.99
CA SER A 64 3.59 4.91 23.06
C SER A 64 4.13 5.30 21.68
N ASN A 65 3.80 4.54 20.63
CA ASN A 65 4.24 4.83 19.28
C ASN A 65 3.57 6.11 18.76
N LYS A 66 4.40 7.10 18.44
CA LYS A 66 3.97 8.37 17.84
C LYS A 66 4.12 8.41 16.34
N ASN A 67 4.56 7.33 15.70
CA ASN A 67 4.63 7.24 14.26
C ASN A 67 3.27 6.87 13.67
N MET A 68 3.04 7.35 12.47
CA MET A 68 1.82 7.15 11.69
C MET A 68 2.19 7.02 10.21
N VAL A 69 1.36 6.30 9.45
CA VAL A 69 1.51 6.08 8.02
C VAL A 69 0.57 7.00 7.24
N LEU A 70 1.16 7.88 6.42
CA LEU A 70 0.42 8.76 5.52
C LEU A 70 0.46 8.15 4.12
N ILE A 71 -0.70 7.79 3.60
CA ILE A 71 -0.87 7.31 2.23
C ILE A 71 -1.43 8.45 1.39
N ILE A 72 -0.76 8.79 0.30
CA ILE A 72 -1.20 9.80 -0.66
C ILE A 72 -1.55 9.09 -1.95
N ASN A 73 -2.83 9.10 -2.29
CA ASN A 73 -3.34 8.61 -3.56
C ASN A 73 -3.47 9.77 -4.53
N ASN A 74 -2.84 9.63 -5.68
CA ASN A 74 -2.96 10.55 -6.78
C ASN A 74 -4.05 10.08 -7.74
N ASP A 75 -5.24 10.64 -7.62
CA ASP A 75 -6.36 10.39 -8.53
C ASP A 75 -6.31 11.35 -9.75
N SER A 76 -5.22 12.08 -9.95
CA SER A 76 -4.99 12.93 -11.12
C SER A 76 -4.15 12.21 -12.19
N ASP A 77 -4.07 12.84 -13.37
CA ASP A 77 -3.25 12.35 -14.49
C ASP A 77 -1.81 12.89 -14.49
N CYS A 78 -1.43 13.70 -13.49
CA CYS A 78 -0.11 14.33 -13.43
C CYS A 78 0.72 13.78 -12.27
N ASP A 79 1.99 13.53 -12.51
CA ASP A 79 2.96 13.35 -11.43
C ASP A 79 3.07 14.66 -10.63
N PHE A 80 3.20 14.55 -9.32
CA PHE A 80 3.47 15.72 -8.47
C PHE A 80 4.43 15.37 -7.34
N THR A 81 4.96 16.39 -6.68
CA THR A 81 5.73 16.22 -5.43
C THR A 81 4.97 16.85 -4.28
N MET A 82 4.62 16.05 -3.28
CA MET A 82 4.02 16.56 -2.04
C MET A 82 5.12 17.04 -1.10
N ASN A 83 5.10 18.32 -0.77
CA ASN A 83 5.90 18.88 0.31
C ASN A 83 5.08 18.83 1.60
N ILE A 84 5.64 18.18 2.62
CA ILE A 84 4.99 17.96 3.91
C ILE A 84 5.84 18.67 4.97
N ALA A 85 5.37 19.82 5.44
CA ALA A 85 6.10 20.65 6.39
C ALA A 85 5.49 20.51 7.80
N GLY A 86 6.33 20.21 8.79
CA GLY A 86 5.94 20.02 10.19
C GLY A 86 7.17 19.97 11.09
N ALA A 87 7.19 19.06 12.07
CA ALA A 87 8.38 18.85 12.92
C ALA A 87 9.63 18.48 12.10
N LYS A 88 9.43 17.70 11.03
CA LYS A 88 10.41 17.40 9.99
C LYS A 88 9.77 17.70 8.63
N ASN A 89 10.59 18.08 7.67
CA ASN A 89 10.14 18.38 6.32
C ASN A 89 10.41 17.20 5.39
N TYR A 90 9.42 16.86 4.57
CA TYR A 90 9.51 15.75 3.63
C TYR A 90 9.10 16.21 2.23
N SER A 91 9.72 15.59 1.23
CA SER A 91 9.39 15.74 -0.17
C SER A 91 9.10 14.35 -0.73
N LEU A 92 7.84 14.09 -1.08
CA LEU A 92 7.36 12.80 -1.54
C LEU A 92 6.89 12.91 -2.99
N PRO A 93 7.64 12.39 -3.97
CA PRO A 93 7.14 12.28 -5.34
C PRO A 93 5.99 11.26 -5.37
N VAL A 94 4.87 11.62 -6.01
CA VAL A 94 3.69 10.78 -6.17
C VAL A 94 3.35 10.70 -7.65
N GLY A 95 3.50 9.52 -8.23
CA GLY A 95 3.19 9.30 -9.64
C GLY A 95 1.70 9.41 -9.94
N SER A 96 1.37 9.80 -11.15
CA SER A 96 0.04 9.81 -11.74
C SER A 96 -0.63 8.45 -11.56
N ARG A 97 -1.89 8.46 -11.10
CA ARG A 97 -2.69 7.26 -10.84
C ARG A 97 -2.04 6.26 -9.86
N LYS A 98 -1.10 6.69 -9.02
CA LYS A 98 -0.39 5.85 -8.03
C LYS A 98 -0.68 6.30 -6.60
N ALA A 99 -0.33 5.42 -5.68
CA ALA A 99 -0.32 5.66 -4.25
C ALA A 99 1.11 5.60 -3.75
N GLU A 100 1.49 6.56 -2.89
CA GLU A 100 2.78 6.56 -2.22
C GLU A 100 2.56 6.73 -0.71
N SER A 101 3.44 6.13 0.09
CA SER A 101 3.31 6.12 1.55
C SER A 101 4.58 6.63 2.23
N ILE A 102 4.39 7.35 3.33
CA ILE A 102 5.48 7.84 4.18
C ILE A 102 5.13 7.68 5.65
N ILE A 103 6.14 7.37 6.47
CA ILE A 103 6.00 7.33 7.93
C ILE A 103 6.39 8.69 8.49
N LEU A 104 5.50 9.26 9.29
CA LEU A 104 5.65 10.56 9.95
C LEU A 104 5.42 10.38 11.46
N GLU A 105 5.84 11.36 12.24
CA GLU A 105 5.38 11.47 13.63
C GLU A 105 3.98 12.14 13.66
N GLN A 106 3.17 11.84 14.68
CA GLN A 106 1.90 12.51 14.91
C GLN A 106 2.13 14.00 15.14
N GLY A 107 1.27 14.86 14.59
CA GLY A 107 1.38 16.30 14.75
C GLY A 107 0.69 17.11 13.67
N ASP A 108 0.97 18.42 13.69
CA ASP A 108 0.43 19.39 12.74
C ASP A 108 1.33 19.56 11.52
N TYR A 109 0.74 19.47 10.33
CA TYR A 109 1.45 19.57 9.07
C TYR A 109 0.77 20.51 8.09
N GLU A 110 1.58 21.22 7.32
CA GLU A 110 1.19 21.94 6.11
C GLU A 110 1.62 21.12 4.89
N LEU A 111 0.66 20.74 4.05
CA LEU A 111 0.87 19.97 2.83
C LEU A 111 0.72 20.89 1.63
N THR A 112 1.73 20.94 0.77
CA THR A 112 1.73 21.77 -0.44
C THR A 112 2.23 21.01 -1.65
N SER A 113 1.61 21.28 -2.81
CA SER A 113 2.03 20.70 -4.08
C SER A 113 1.51 21.53 -5.26
N GLU A 114 2.05 21.28 -6.44
CA GLU A 114 1.49 21.73 -7.71
C GLU A 114 0.99 20.50 -8.46
N VAL A 115 -0.33 20.36 -8.59
CA VAL A 115 -0.99 19.19 -9.17
C VAL A 115 -1.65 19.63 -10.46
N CYS A 116 -1.20 19.11 -11.60
CA CYS A 116 -1.69 19.50 -12.92
C CYS A 116 -1.77 21.03 -13.13
N ASN A 117 -0.70 21.75 -12.73
CA ASN A 117 -0.57 23.22 -12.78
C ASN A 117 -1.52 23.99 -11.83
N GLY A 118 -2.18 23.30 -10.90
CA GLY A 118 -2.97 23.93 -9.85
C GLY A 118 -2.29 23.81 -8.50
N ALA A 119 -2.31 24.90 -7.73
CA ALA A 119 -1.77 24.92 -6.38
C ALA A 119 -2.67 24.10 -5.44
N TYR A 120 -2.07 23.12 -4.76
CA TYR A 120 -2.67 22.40 -3.64
C TYR A 120 -2.01 22.88 -2.34
N LYS A 121 -2.82 23.29 -1.37
CA LYS A 121 -2.36 23.67 -0.03
C LYS A 121 -3.41 23.31 1.00
N THR A 122 -3.01 22.58 2.03
CA THR A 122 -3.88 22.28 3.18
C THR A 122 -3.08 22.17 4.47
N LYS A 123 -3.73 22.40 5.61
CA LYS A 123 -3.18 22.13 6.93
C LYS A 123 -3.97 20.99 7.55
N LYS A 124 -3.27 20.00 8.11
CA LYS A 124 -3.91 18.83 8.72
C LYS A 124 -3.12 18.38 9.95
N THR A 125 -3.85 18.07 11.00
CA THR A 125 -3.32 17.36 12.16
C THR A 125 -3.44 15.86 11.91
N PHE A 126 -2.33 15.14 11.99
CA PHE A 126 -2.33 13.68 11.89
C PHE A 126 -2.12 13.07 13.27
N ALA A 127 -3.14 12.37 13.77
CA ALA A 127 -3.09 11.62 15.01
C ALA A 127 -3.03 10.09 14.79
N GLU A 128 -3.40 9.64 13.59
CA GLU A 128 -3.51 8.23 13.22
C GLU A 128 -3.14 8.02 11.75
N ASN A 129 -2.95 6.75 11.36
CA ASN A 129 -2.73 6.35 9.98
C ASN A 129 -3.82 6.97 9.08
N THR A 130 -3.40 7.69 8.04
CA THR A 130 -4.30 8.53 7.25
C THR A 130 -4.08 8.32 5.76
N GLN A 131 -5.17 8.27 5.00
CA GLN A 131 -5.14 8.31 3.54
C GLN A 131 -5.65 9.67 3.03
N LEU A 132 -4.93 10.26 2.08
CA LEU A 132 -5.34 11.45 1.34
C LEU A 132 -5.55 11.10 -0.13
N ASN A 133 -6.71 11.45 -0.68
CA ASN A 133 -6.97 11.31 -2.10
C ASN A 133 -6.87 12.69 -2.75
N ILE A 134 -5.87 12.89 -3.59
CA ILE A 134 -5.64 14.13 -4.32
C ILE A 134 -6.36 14.02 -5.66
N LYS A 135 -7.46 14.76 -5.77
CA LYS A 135 -8.22 14.92 -7.01
C LYS A 135 -7.95 16.31 -7.54
N TYR A 136 -7.67 16.40 -8.84
CA TYR A 136 -7.60 17.67 -9.53
C TYR A 136 -8.72 17.74 -10.57
N THR A 137 -9.62 18.69 -10.38
CA THR A 137 -10.58 19.10 -11.43
C THR A 137 -10.19 20.50 -11.87
N PHE A 138 -9.98 20.69 -13.16
CA PHE A 138 -9.75 22.04 -13.70
C PHE A 138 -11.02 22.88 -13.47
N VAL A 139 -10.97 23.81 -12.52
CA VAL A 139 -11.99 24.86 -12.42
C VAL A 139 -11.65 25.86 -13.53
N LYS A 140 -12.28 25.72 -14.70
CA LYS A 140 -12.25 26.80 -15.68
C LYS A 140 -12.90 28.01 -15.01
N ASN A 141 -12.12 29.06 -14.75
CA ASN A 141 -12.69 30.35 -14.42
C ASN A 141 -13.46 30.83 -15.66
N GLU A 142 -14.78 30.69 -15.64
CA GLU A 142 -15.61 31.39 -16.62
C GLU A 142 -15.39 32.90 -16.44
N PRO A 143 -15.12 33.65 -17.52
CA PRO A 143 -14.95 35.10 -17.41
C PRO A 143 -16.22 35.70 -16.81
N LYS A 144 -16.07 36.46 -15.72
CA LYS A 144 -17.19 37.20 -15.12
C LYS A 144 -17.84 38.05 -16.21
N PRO A 145 -19.18 38.03 -16.35
CA PRO A 145 -19.87 38.92 -17.27
C PRO A 145 -19.41 40.35 -17.02
N VAL A 146 -18.86 41.00 -18.04
CA VAL A 146 -18.49 42.41 -17.98
C VAL A 146 -19.81 43.18 -17.89
N GLU A 147 -20.08 43.73 -16.70
CA GLU A 147 -21.23 44.60 -16.49
C GLU A 147 -21.06 45.84 -17.39
N PRO A 148 -22.05 46.18 -18.24
CA PRO A 148 -21.92 47.30 -19.15
C PRO A 148 -21.82 48.61 -18.36
N VAL A 149 -20.71 49.32 -18.55
CA VAL A 149 -20.57 50.71 -18.10
C VAL A 149 -21.48 51.56 -18.97
N ILE A 150 -22.61 52.01 -18.41
CA ILE A 150 -23.47 53.01 -19.03
C ILE A 150 -22.78 54.37 -18.84
N GLN A 151 -22.36 54.99 -19.95
CA GLN A 151 -21.91 56.39 -20.01
C GLN A 151 -23.09 57.33 -20.27
#